data_AF-A0A0F8YGI0-F1
#
_entry.id   AF-A0A0F8YGI0-F1
#
_cell.length_a   1.000
_cell.length_b   1.000
_cell.length_c   1.000
_cell.angle_alpha   90.00
_cell.angle_beta   90.00
_cell.angle_gamma   90.00
#
_symmetry.space_group_name_H-M   'P 1'
#
loop_
_entity.id
_entity.type
_entity.pdbx_description
1 polymer ?
#
loop_
_entity_poly.entity_id
_entity_poly.type
_entity_poly.pdbx_seq_one_letter_code
_entity_poly.pdbx_strand_id
1 'polypeptide(L)'
;MIEALQFHIHGGEKQVLNTVSAYQPSRDVKTLTEQIKGDYMIGDEILHRPFEEFNGLSLIDRMNQDQATWLSWNPDQSLNPESDWRFTGIRPMTRNRVISTAAHLTSQLVIPMIHAQNDQDEEDKEAAYVMRDLLEYNIQHSNYEPAFLYGVISALVNPITYFKVSYSYATQEVWDKNKKKTVEDDELSGFQFFLIPADEILIGNAYEHDIQKQPFIIHKRYISYDTAKGLYGHHANWDFITPGVNAIYNDDDGLMYDVDDDNKILVEEATYYSRRNDTEVPFVNGVYMGNENTEKNPMTHRTNRGKPKYPLASFGAEPVDGMRFFAYKSLVSKLQ
;
A
#
# COMPACT_ATOMS: atom_id res chain seq x y z
N MET A 1 10.67 -43.18 -0.99
CA MET A 1 9.45 -42.98 -1.80
C MET A 1 8.77 -41.76 -1.23
N ILE A 2 8.88 -40.65 -1.95
CA ILE A 2 8.28 -39.32 -1.72
C ILE A 2 8.87 -38.51 -0.54
N GLU A 3 9.85 -37.67 -0.89
CA GLU A 3 10.12 -36.38 -0.23
C GLU A 3 8.87 -35.50 -0.33
N ALA A 4 8.47 -34.88 0.78
CA ALA A 4 7.49 -33.81 0.75
C ALA A 4 7.73 -32.81 1.89
N LEU A 5 7.82 -31.54 1.49
CA LEU A 5 7.45 -30.33 2.23
C LEU A 5 8.40 -29.86 3.35
N GLN A 6 9.47 -29.17 2.93
CA GLN A 6 10.00 -28.03 3.69
C GLN A 6 9.49 -26.74 3.05
N PHE A 7 8.60 -26.04 3.78
CA PHE A 7 8.14 -24.69 3.46
C PHE A 7 9.33 -23.74 3.40
N HIS A 8 9.59 -23.20 2.21
CA HIS A 8 10.54 -22.12 1.97
C HIS A 8 9.88 -20.80 2.35
N ILE A 9 10.37 -20.19 3.44
CA ILE A 9 10.14 -18.79 3.76
C ILE A 9 11.12 -17.95 2.91
N HIS A 10 10.60 -16.82 2.43
CA HIS A 10 11.13 -15.99 1.35
C HIS A 10 12.60 -15.62 1.44
N GLY A 11 13.24 -15.82 0.30
CA GLY A 11 14.62 -15.53 -0.04
C GLY A 11 14.95 -16.26 -1.34
N GLY A 12 14.01 -16.26 -2.30
CA GLY A 12 14.30 -16.77 -3.62
C GLY A 12 15.35 -15.86 -4.25
N GLU A 13 16.57 -16.37 -4.42
CA GLU A 13 17.52 -15.76 -5.34
C GLU A 13 16.83 -15.70 -6.69
N LYS A 14 16.30 -14.52 -7.03
CA LYS A 14 15.70 -14.27 -8.33
C LYS A 14 16.75 -14.67 -9.37
N GLN A 15 16.43 -15.64 -10.23
CA GLN A 15 17.36 -16.02 -11.28
C GLN A 15 17.48 -14.83 -12.22
N VAL A 16 18.64 -14.17 -12.17
CA VAL A 16 18.99 -13.14 -13.15
C VAL A 16 19.07 -13.85 -14.49
N LEU A 17 18.05 -13.66 -15.33
CA LEU A 17 18.22 -13.85 -16.75
C LEU A 17 19.28 -12.80 -17.10
N ASN A 18 20.53 -13.19 -17.36
CA ASN A 18 21.63 -12.27 -17.72
C ASN A 18 21.40 -11.63 -19.11
N THR A 19 20.17 -11.23 -19.41
CA THR A 19 19.71 -10.56 -20.60
C THR A 19 19.46 -9.11 -20.22
N VAL A 20 20.22 -8.22 -20.87
CA VAL A 20 19.98 -6.77 -20.80
C VAL A 20 18.53 -6.51 -21.20
N SER A 21 17.81 -5.78 -20.36
CA SER A 21 16.40 -5.46 -20.60
C SER A 21 16.25 -4.66 -21.88
N ALA A 22 15.19 -4.94 -22.65
CA ALA A 22 14.80 -4.13 -23.78
C ALA A 22 14.47 -2.68 -23.37
N TYR A 23 14.10 -2.49 -22.10
CA TYR A 23 13.85 -1.18 -21.53
C TYR A 23 15.17 -0.49 -21.15
N GLN A 24 15.58 0.51 -21.95
CA GLN A 24 16.73 1.36 -21.66
C GLN A 24 16.29 2.83 -21.63
N PRO A 25 15.94 3.38 -20.45
CA PRO A 25 15.42 4.73 -20.36
C PRO A 25 16.50 5.80 -20.56
N SER A 26 16.05 7.05 -20.68
CA SER A 26 16.93 8.21 -20.78
C SER A 26 17.82 8.37 -19.54
N ARG A 27 18.93 9.11 -19.67
CA ARG A 27 19.88 9.34 -18.57
C ARG A 27 19.21 9.93 -17.33
N ASP A 28 18.30 10.87 -17.51
CA ASP A 28 17.62 11.55 -16.40
C ASP A 28 16.71 10.58 -15.63
N VAL A 29 16.01 9.70 -16.35
CA VAL A 29 15.19 8.64 -15.73
C VAL A 29 16.08 7.62 -15.01
N LYS A 30 17.25 7.27 -15.54
CA LYS A 30 18.22 6.39 -14.84
C LYS A 30 18.69 6.99 -13.53
N THR A 31 19.10 8.27 -13.53
CA THR A 31 19.53 8.96 -12.30
C THR A 31 18.40 9.05 -11.26
N LEU A 32 17.17 9.32 -11.69
CA LEU A 32 16.02 9.30 -10.79
C LEU A 32 15.75 7.88 -10.24
N THR A 33 15.85 6.87 -11.09
CA THR A 33 15.64 5.45 -10.71
C THR A 33 16.69 5.00 -9.69
N GLU A 34 17.96 5.39 -9.87
CA GLU A 34 19.04 5.12 -8.91
C GLU A 34 18.78 5.78 -7.55
N GLN A 35 18.32 7.04 -7.54
CA GLN A 35 17.94 7.71 -6.29
C GLN A 35 16.79 6.98 -5.60
N ILE A 36 15.73 6.63 -6.34
CA ILE A 36 14.55 5.95 -5.81
C ILE A 36 14.90 4.55 -5.31
N LYS A 37 15.83 3.84 -5.97
CA LYS A 37 16.35 2.54 -5.53
C LYS A 37 17.04 2.66 -4.16
N GLY A 38 17.82 3.70 -3.94
CA GLY A 38 18.42 3.98 -2.62
C GLY A 38 17.36 4.20 -1.53
N ASP A 39 16.34 5.01 -1.82
CA ASP A 39 15.20 5.22 -0.92
C ASP A 39 14.41 3.92 -0.67
N TYR A 40 14.22 3.10 -1.70
CA TYR A 40 13.58 1.78 -1.60
C TYR A 40 14.34 0.87 -0.63
N MET A 41 15.66 0.78 -0.74
CA MET A 41 16.49 -0.04 0.15
C MET A 41 16.37 0.39 1.61
N ILE A 42 16.34 1.70 1.88
CA ILE A 42 16.17 2.23 3.23
C ILE A 42 14.80 1.81 3.80
N GLY A 43 13.75 1.95 3.00
CA GLY A 43 12.40 1.62 3.44
C GLY A 43 12.20 0.11 3.63
N ASP A 44 12.79 -0.72 2.77
CA ASP A 44 12.77 -2.18 2.90
C ASP A 44 13.56 -2.65 4.15
N GLU A 45 14.71 -2.04 4.42
CA GLU A 45 15.47 -2.28 5.65
C GLU A 45 14.64 -1.92 6.89
N ILE A 46 13.94 -0.78 6.89
CA ILE A 46 13.07 -0.38 7.99
C ILE A 46 11.94 -1.39 8.23
N LEU A 47 11.41 -2.04 7.20
CA LEU A 47 10.37 -3.07 7.39
C LEU A 47 10.91 -4.35 8.06
N HIS A 48 12.11 -4.78 7.67
CA HIS A 48 12.65 -6.10 8.02
C HIS A 48 13.67 -6.08 9.17
N ARG A 49 14.19 -4.92 9.56
CA ARG A 49 15.12 -4.83 10.69
C ARG A 49 14.37 -4.92 12.03
N PRO A 50 14.99 -5.51 13.07
CA PRO A 50 14.39 -5.59 14.39
C PRO A 50 14.42 -4.25 15.13
N PHE A 51 13.37 -3.97 15.92
CA PHE A 51 13.24 -2.77 16.75
C PHE A 51 13.10 -3.11 18.24
N GLU A 52 13.66 -2.28 19.11
CA GLU A 52 13.50 -2.41 20.57
C GLU A 52 12.03 -2.20 20.97
N GLU A 53 11.34 -1.29 20.29
CA GLU A 53 9.91 -1.01 20.42
C GLU A 53 9.02 -2.24 20.20
N PHE A 54 9.53 -3.21 19.42
CA PHE A 54 8.88 -4.49 19.14
C PHE A 54 9.57 -5.68 19.83
N ASN A 55 10.36 -5.44 20.87
CA ASN A 55 11.11 -6.47 21.62
C ASN A 55 12.06 -7.29 20.73
N GLY A 56 12.73 -6.64 19.78
CA GLY A 56 13.69 -7.28 18.87
C GLY A 56 13.06 -7.95 17.65
N LEU A 57 11.78 -7.69 17.37
CA LEU A 57 11.10 -8.12 16.15
C LEU A 57 11.10 -7.00 15.10
N SER A 58 11.03 -7.37 13.82
CA SER A 58 10.78 -6.42 12.74
C SER A 58 9.30 -6.00 12.67
N LEU A 59 8.97 -4.99 11.87
CA LEU A 59 7.57 -4.58 11.67
C LEU A 59 6.77 -5.73 11.04
N ILE A 60 7.37 -6.42 10.07
CA ILE A 60 6.77 -7.55 9.37
C ILE A 60 6.59 -8.75 10.31
N ASP A 61 7.60 -9.09 11.11
CA ASP A 61 7.49 -10.18 12.08
C ASP A 61 6.41 -9.89 13.12
N ARG A 62 6.34 -8.65 13.61
CA ARG A 62 5.29 -8.20 14.54
C ARG A 62 3.91 -8.35 13.91
N MET A 63 3.75 -7.89 12.67
CA MET A 63 2.50 -8.01 11.93
C MET A 63 2.07 -9.48 11.78
N ASN A 64 2.99 -10.34 11.34
CA ASN A 64 2.72 -11.77 11.14
C ASN A 64 2.34 -12.47 12.45
N GLN A 65 3.03 -12.17 13.55
CA GLN A 65 2.73 -12.73 14.87
C GLN A 65 1.34 -12.29 15.37
N ASP A 66 1.01 -11.01 15.20
CA ASP A 66 -0.28 -10.47 15.61
C ASP A 66 -1.42 -11.04 14.75
N GLN A 67 -1.23 -11.17 13.44
CA GLN A 67 -2.20 -11.81 12.56
C GLN A 67 -2.40 -13.30 12.88
N ALA A 68 -1.33 -14.04 13.13
CA ALA A 68 -1.42 -15.45 13.54
C ALA A 68 -2.24 -15.60 14.82
N THR A 69 -2.03 -14.70 15.79
CA THR A 69 -2.78 -14.67 17.05
C THR A 69 -4.25 -14.34 16.83
N TRP A 70 -4.53 -13.34 15.99
CA TRP A 70 -5.88 -12.93 15.63
C TRP A 70 -6.66 -14.07 14.94
N LEU A 71 -6.02 -14.77 14.00
CA LEU A 71 -6.59 -15.93 13.31
C LEU A 71 -6.71 -17.16 14.20
N SER A 72 -6.18 -17.12 15.44
CA SER A 72 -6.05 -18.29 16.31
C SER A 72 -5.32 -19.43 15.59
N TRP A 73 -4.29 -19.06 14.82
CA TRP A 73 -3.46 -20.01 14.08
C TRP A 73 -2.84 -20.99 15.07
N ASN A 74 -3.04 -22.27 14.80
CA ASN A 74 -2.46 -23.33 15.59
C ASN A 74 -1.37 -23.99 14.75
N PRO A 75 -0.13 -24.15 15.26
CA PRO A 75 0.89 -24.89 14.55
C PRO A 75 0.42 -26.31 14.24
N ASP A 76 0.97 -26.86 13.17
CA ASP A 76 0.74 -28.24 12.78
C ASP A 76 1.01 -29.19 13.94
N GLN A 77 0.26 -30.30 13.97
CA GLN A 77 0.46 -31.35 14.95
C GLN A 77 1.91 -31.81 14.94
N SER A 78 2.49 -31.92 16.14
CA SER A 78 3.86 -32.40 16.29
C SER A 78 3.97 -33.81 15.71
N LEU A 79 4.94 -34.03 14.82
CA LEU A 79 5.27 -35.35 14.29
C LEU A 79 5.75 -36.33 15.38
N ASN A 80 6.01 -35.85 16.61
CA ASN A 80 6.36 -36.69 17.73
C ASN A 80 5.08 -37.30 18.38
N PRO A 81 4.90 -38.64 18.32
CA PRO A 81 3.73 -39.33 18.87
C PRO A 81 3.49 -39.08 20.37
N GLU A 82 4.53 -38.74 21.14
CA GLU A 82 4.42 -38.46 22.59
C GLU A 82 3.75 -37.11 22.90
N SER A 83 3.71 -36.21 21.93
CA SER A 83 3.12 -34.87 22.07
C SER A 83 1.81 -34.70 21.30
N ASP A 84 1.54 -35.59 20.33
CA ASP A 84 0.41 -35.49 19.41
C ASP A 84 -0.96 -35.66 20.11
N TRP A 85 -1.03 -36.42 21.19
CA TRP A 85 -2.26 -36.58 21.98
C TRP A 85 -2.65 -35.33 22.79
N ARG A 86 -1.74 -34.34 22.92
CA ARG A 86 -2.02 -33.13 23.71
C ARG A 86 -2.97 -32.24 22.93
N PHE A 87 -4.01 -31.74 23.61
CA PHE A 87 -4.94 -30.78 23.02
C PHE A 87 -4.20 -29.48 22.66
N THR A 88 -4.25 -29.10 21.38
CA THR A 88 -3.64 -27.88 20.84
C THR A 88 -4.66 -26.77 20.57
N GLY A 89 -5.93 -26.93 20.97
CA GLY A 89 -6.95 -25.94 20.64
C GLY A 89 -6.74 -24.60 21.35
N ILE A 90 -6.78 -23.53 20.56
CA ILE A 90 -6.62 -22.15 21.04
C ILE A 90 -8.00 -21.56 21.33
N ARG A 91 -8.17 -20.94 22.51
CA ARG A 91 -9.38 -20.20 22.82
C ARG A 91 -9.31 -18.81 22.19
N PRO A 92 -10.29 -18.37 21.38
CA PRO A 92 -10.24 -17.11 20.64
C PRO A 92 -10.58 -15.88 21.53
N MET A 93 -10.00 -15.80 22.74
CA MET A 93 -10.28 -14.71 23.68
C MET A 93 -9.82 -13.35 23.15
N THR A 94 -8.63 -13.31 22.54
CA THR A 94 -8.07 -12.10 21.91
C THR A 94 -8.94 -11.63 20.75
N ARG A 95 -9.33 -12.55 19.87
CA ARG A 95 -10.22 -12.27 18.74
C ARG A 95 -11.56 -11.67 19.21
N ASN A 96 -12.21 -12.30 20.19
CA ASN A 96 -13.50 -11.82 20.69
C ASN A 96 -13.40 -10.41 21.31
N ARG A 97 -12.32 -10.11 22.05
CA ARG A 97 -12.09 -8.78 22.62
C ARG A 97 -11.88 -7.72 21.54
N VAL A 98 -11.03 -8.01 20.55
CA VAL A 98 -10.77 -7.09 19.43
C VAL A 98 -12.05 -6.85 18.61
N ILE A 99 -12.86 -7.87 18.32
CA ILE A 99 -14.16 -7.69 17.64
C ILE A 99 -15.10 -6.82 18.47
N SER A 100 -15.17 -7.05 19.79
CA SER A 100 -16.01 -6.24 20.67
C SER A 100 -15.58 -4.77 20.68
N THR A 101 -14.27 -4.51 20.74
CA THR A 101 -13.74 -3.13 20.67
C THR A 101 -14.00 -2.51 19.32
N ALA A 102 -13.77 -3.23 18.22
CA ALA A 102 -14.06 -2.77 16.86
C ALA A 102 -15.54 -2.41 16.72
N ALA A 103 -16.45 -3.27 17.17
CA ALA A 103 -17.90 -3.03 17.11
C ALA A 103 -18.32 -1.75 17.86
N HIS A 104 -17.69 -1.45 19.00
CA HIS A 104 -17.94 -0.19 19.70
C HIS A 104 -17.45 1.03 18.92
N LEU A 105 -16.26 0.96 18.32
CA LEU A 105 -15.68 2.05 17.52
C LEU A 105 -16.46 2.28 16.22
N THR A 106 -16.88 1.22 15.54
CA THR A 106 -17.59 1.31 14.26
C THR A 106 -19.10 1.51 14.41
N SER A 107 -19.64 1.41 15.63
CA SER A 107 -21.07 1.67 15.89
C SER A 107 -21.50 3.10 15.53
N GLN A 108 -20.54 4.03 15.45
CA GLN A 108 -20.73 5.38 14.97
C GLN A 108 -19.83 5.56 13.74
N LEU A 109 -20.36 5.22 12.56
CA LEU A 109 -19.71 5.62 11.31
C LEU A 109 -19.54 7.14 11.31
N VAL A 110 -18.30 7.59 11.23
CA VAL A 110 -17.99 9.02 11.24
C VAL A 110 -18.15 9.54 9.82
N ILE A 111 -19.24 10.25 9.57
CA ILE A 111 -19.44 11.04 8.35
C ILE A 111 -19.20 12.52 8.73
N PRO A 112 -18.26 13.22 8.07
CA PRO A 112 -18.00 14.61 8.39
C PRO A 112 -19.20 15.50 8.03
N MET A 113 -19.60 16.36 8.96
CA MET A 113 -20.61 17.39 8.72
C MET A 113 -19.93 18.66 8.20
N ILE A 114 -20.42 19.19 7.07
CA ILE A 114 -19.85 20.36 6.41
C ILE A 114 -20.66 21.60 6.77
N HIS A 115 -19.97 22.65 7.19
CA HIS A 115 -20.53 23.98 7.42
C HIS A 115 -19.79 24.97 6.52
N ALA A 116 -20.53 25.90 5.91
CA ALA A 116 -19.97 26.97 5.10
C ALA A 116 -20.36 28.33 5.69
N GLN A 117 -19.47 29.31 5.53
CA GLN A 117 -19.67 30.69 5.98
C GLN A 117 -19.44 31.61 4.79
N ASN A 118 -20.30 32.63 4.65
CA ASN A 118 -20.16 33.66 3.63
C ASN A 118 -19.23 34.80 4.10
N ASP A 119 -18.98 35.78 3.23
CA ASP A 119 -18.13 36.95 3.53
C ASP A 119 -18.70 37.87 4.64
N GLN A 120 -19.93 37.62 5.10
CA GLN A 120 -20.60 38.36 6.18
C GLN A 120 -20.64 37.56 7.49
N ASP A 121 -19.87 36.47 7.59
CA ASP A 121 -19.84 35.53 8.73
C ASP A 121 -21.20 34.84 9.01
N GLU A 122 -22.12 34.84 8.03
CA GLU A 122 -23.38 34.12 8.11
C GLU A 122 -23.23 32.70 7.53
N GLU A 123 -24.02 31.75 8.05
CA GLU A 123 -24.03 30.38 7.56
C GLU A 123 -24.58 30.32 6.12
N ASP A 124 -23.72 29.90 5.19
CA ASP A 124 -24.13 29.61 3.81
C ASP A 124 -24.65 28.17 3.73
N LYS A 125 -25.96 28.04 3.90
CA LYS A 125 -26.62 26.73 3.87
C LYS A 125 -26.57 26.09 2.49
N GLU A 126 -26.69 26.86 1.41
CA GLU A 126 -26.74 26.32 0.06
C GLU A 126 -25.39 25.70 -0.32
N ALA A 127 -24.28 26.41 -0.05
CA ALA A 127 -22.95 25.87 -0.27
C ALA A 127 -22.68 24.64 0.61
N ALA A 128 -23.11 24.67 1.88
CA ALA A 128 -22.98 23.52 2.77
C ALA A 128 -23.79 22.31 2.28
N TYR A 129 -25.00 22.52 1.76
CA TYR A 129 -25.83 21.46 1.17
C TYR A 129 -25.15 20.83 -0.04
N VAL A 130 -24.68 21.63 -1.00
CA VAL A 130 -23.98 21.12 -2.19
C VAL A 130 -22.76 20.29 -1.81
N MET A 131 -21.95 20.79 -0.88
CA MET A 131 -20.76 20.07 -0.43
C MET A 131 -21.10 18.77 0.29
N ARG A 132 -22.18 18.76 1.09
CA ARG A 132 -22.64 17.54 1.75
C ARG A 132 -23.13 16.50 0.74
N ASP A 133 -23.89 16.92 -0.26
CA ASP A 133 -24.39 16.01 -1.31
C ASP A 133 -23.22 15.41 -2.12
N LEU A 134 -22.19 16.20 -2.42
CA LEU A 134 -20.96 15.69 -3.07
C LEU A 134 -20.22 14.67 -2.19
N LEU A 135 -20.15 14.92 -0.89
CA LEU A 135 -19.52 14.00 0.06
C LEU A 135 -20.33 12.70 0.21
N GLU A 136 -21.66 12.79 0.32
CA GLU A 136 -22.55 11.64 0.37
C GLU A 136 -22.45 10.80 -0.91
N TYR A 137 -22.45 11.45 -2.08
CA TYR A 137 -22.22 10.79 -3.36
C TYR A 137 -20.88 10.06 -3.37
N ASN A 138 -19.81 10.71 -2.92
CA ASN A 138 -18.49 10.11 -2.84
C ASN A 138 -18.49 8.88 -1.93
N ILE A 139 -19.03 8.98 -0.71
CA ILE A 139 -19.09 7.88 0.27
C ILE A 139 -19.83 6.67 -0.30
N GLN A 140 -20.94 6.88 -1.02
CA GLN A 140 -21.72 5.81 -1.63
C GLN A 140 -21.00 5.09 -2.78
N HIS A 141 -20.09 5.76 -3.47
CA HIS A 141 -19.40 5.22 -4.66
C HIS A 141 -17.95 4.81 -4.41
N SER A 142 -17.40 5.04 -3.21
CA SER A 142 -15.98 4.87 -2.92
C SER A 142 -15.66 3.72 -1.95
N ASN A 143 -16.62 2.83 -1.69
CA ASN A 143 -16.52 1.72 -0.73
C ASN A 143 -16.06 2.15 0.68
N TYR A 144 -16.48 3.35 1.11
CA TYR A 144 -16.04 3.94 2.38
C TYR A 144 -16.44 3.11 3.60
N GLU A 145 -17.68 2.62 3.70
CA GLU A 145 -18.12 1.89 4.90
C GLU A 145 -17.35 0.58 5.13
N PRO A 146 -17.16 -0.29 4.11
CA PRO A 146 -16.29 -1.45 4.26
C PRO A 146 -14.85 -1.04 4.57
N ALA A 147 -14.29 -0.06 3.86
CA ALA A 147 -12.92 0.39 4.09
C ALA A 147 -12.71 0.89 5.53
N PHE A 148 -13.65 1.65 6.07
CA PHE A 148 -13.61 2.13 7.46
C PHE A 148 -13.69 0.99 8.47
N LEU A 149 -14.66 0.07 8.31
CA LEU A 149 -14.81 -1.09 9.19
C LEU A 149 -13.55 -1.97 9.20
N TYR A 150 -13.05 -2.34 8.02
CA TYR A 150 -11.84 -3.15 7.90
C TYR A 150 -10.59 -2.38 8.33
N GLY A 151 -10.56 -1.05 8.16
CA GLY A 151 -9.48 -0.21 8.65
C GLY A 151 -9.40 -0.20 10.17
N VAL A 152 -10.52 -0.05 10.87
CA VAL A 152 -10.55 -0.13 12.34
C VAL A 152 -10.09 -1.50 12.82
N ILE A 153 -10.58 -2.59 12.22
CA ILE A 153 -10.15 -3.95 12.57
C ILE A 153 -8.64 -4.11 12.33
N SER A 154 -8.15 -3.66 11.17
CA SER A 154 -6.73 -3.77 10.80
C SER A 154 -5.84 -2.96 11.74
N ALA A 155 -6.25 -1.77 12.17
CA ALA A 155 -5.51 -0.96 13.14
C ALA A 155 -5.45 -1.58 14.54
N LEU A 156 -6.43 -2.42 14.90
CA LEU A 156 -6.42 -3.17 16.16
C LEU A 156 -5.57 -4.45 16.08
N VAL A 157 -5.43 -5.04 14.90
CA VAL A 157 -4.70 -6.29 14.68
C VAL A 157 -3.24 -6.03 14.31
N ASN A 158 -2.99 -5.16 13.35
CA ASN A 158 -1.66 -4.87 12.82
C ASN A 158 -0.98 -3.73 13.60
N PRO A 159 0.36 -3.67 13.60
CA PRO A 159 1.10 -2.58 14.23
C PRO A 159 0.90 -1.23 13.53
N ILE A 160 0.50 -1.21 12.26
CA ILE A 160 0.14 0.01 11.53
C ILE A 160 -0.83 -0.35 10.41
N THR A 161 -1.63 0.62 10.00
CA THR A 161 -2.55 0.51 8.87
C THR A 161 -2.64 1.88 8.19
N TYR A 162 -2.83 1.89 6.87
CA TYR A 162 -2.92 3.13 6.11
C TYR A 162 -4.24 3.22 5.36
N PHE A 163 -4.78 4.44 5.31
CA PHE A 163 -5.79 4.82 4.34
C PHE A 163 -5.12 5.63 3.23
N LYS A 164 -5.29 5.19 1.99
CA LYS A 164 -4.97 6.00 0.81
C LYS A 164 -6.24 6.55 0.19
N VAL A 165 -6.19 7.83 -0.15
CA VAL A 165 -7.23 8.49 -0.93
C VAL A 165 -6.61 8.90 -2.26
N SER A 166 -7.09 8.32 -3.34
CA SER A 166 -6.65 8.71 -4.69
C SER A 166 -7.82 8.83 -5.63
N TYR A 167 -7.70 9.77 -6.56
CA TYR A 167 -8.52 9.77 -7.76
C TYR A 167 -7.81 8.90 -8.80
N SER A 168 -8.50 7.87 -9.27
CA SER A 168 -8.00 6.96 -10.31
C SER A 168 -8.78 7.22 -11.59
N TYR A 169 -8.12 7.05 -12.74
CA TYR A 169 -8.76 7.05 -14.04
C TYR A 169 -8.29 5.81 -14.79
N ALA A 170 -9.22 4.90 -15.05
CA ALA A 170 -8.97 3.65 -15.74
C ALA A 170 -9.87 3.56 -16.97
N THR A 171 -9.38 2.88 -18.00
CA THR A 171 -10.13 2.68 -19.24
C THR A 171 -10.32 1.20 -19.53
N GLN A 172 -11.47 0.87 -20.12
CA GLN A 172 -11.82 -0.47 -20.56
C GLN A 172 -12.26 -0.47 -22.03
N GLU A 173 -12.00 -1.58 -22.73
CA GLU A 173 -12.50 -1.78 -24.10
C GLU A 173 -13.85 -2.49 -24.08
N VAL A 174 -14.90 -1.80 -24.54
CA VAL A 174 -16.26 -2.35 -24.61
C VAL A 174 -16.69 -2.52 -26.06
N TRP A 175 -17.45 -3.58 -26.35
CA TRP A 175 -18.05 -3.79 -27.67
C TRP A 175 -19.27 -2.90 -27.87
N ASP A 176 -19.22 -2.00 -28.86
CA ASP A 176 -20.36 -1.24 -29.35
C ASP A 176 -20.55 -1.52 -30.85
N LYS A 177 -21.70 -2.13 -31.21
CA LYS A 177 -22.10 -2.38 -32.61
C LYS A 177 -20.97 -2.97 -33.48
N ASN A 178 -20.34 -4.04 -33.00
CA ASN A 178 -19.22 -4.75 -33.65
C ASN A 178 -17.90 -3.96 -33.79
N LYS A 179 -17.74 -2.86 -33.05
CA LYS A 179 -16.47 -2.16 -32.90
C LYS A 179 -16.09 -2.09 -31.43
N LYS A 180 -14.81 -2.28 -31.12
CA LYS A 180 -14.29 -2.02 -29.79
C LYS A 180 -14.15 -0.51 -29.60
N LYS A 181 -14.65 0.00 -28.48
CA LYS A 181 -14.52 1.40 -28.07
C LYS A 181 -13.91 1.44 -26.68
N THR A 182 -12.93 2.32 -26.48
CA THR A 182 -12.40 2.63 -25.17
C THR A 182 -13.38 3.53 -24.42
N VAL A 183 -13.79 3.10 -23.23
CA VAL A 183 -14.71 3.81 -22.33
C VAL A 183 -14.05 3.90 -20.96
N GLU A 184 -14.41 4.91 -20.17
CA GLU A 184 -14.02 4.98 -18.76
C GLU A 184 -14.57 3.77 -17.99
N ASP A 185 -13.76 3.25 -17.08
CA ASP A 185 -14.15 2.19 -16.16
C ASP A 185 -14.72 2.82 -14.90
N ASP A 186 -16.04 2.80 -14.74
CA ASP A 186 -16.73 3.42 -13.60
C ASP A 186 -16.39 2.77 -12.25
N GLU A 187 -15.90 1.52 -12.22
CA GLU A 187 -15.52 0.84 -10.98
C GLU A 187 -14.09 1.21 -10.55
N LEU A 188 -13.18 1.30 -11.53
CA LEU A 188 -11.77 1.60 -11.30
C LEU A 188 -11.45 3.10 -11.36
N SER A 189 -12.38 3.92 -11.85
CA SER A 189 -12.25 5.37 -11.95
C SER A 189 -13.03 6.08 -10.85
N GLY A 190 -12.60 7.31 -10.54
CA GLY A 190 -13.22 8.12 -9.50
C GLY A 190 -12.40 8.16 -8.21
N PHE A 191 -13.03 8.66 -7.15
CA PHE A 191 -12.41 8.72 -5.84
C PHE A 191 -12.49 7.37 -5.14
N GLN A 192 -11.34 6.84 -4.78
CA GLN A 192 -11.24 5.52 -4.15
C GLN A 192 -10.53 5.62 -2.82
N PHE A 193 -11.07 4.89 -1.84
CA PHE A 193 -10.45 4.65 -0.54
C PHE A 193 -9.80 3.26 -0.56
N PHE A 194 -8.50 3.23 -0.38
CA PHE A 194 -7.76 1.99 -0.25
C PHE A 194 -7.32 1.81 1.19
N LEU A 195 -7.62 0.63 1.73
CA LEU A 195 -6.99 0.15 2.93
C LEU A 195 -5.69 -0.55 2.52
N ILE A 196 -4.56 -0.04 3.01
CA ILE A 196 -3.23 -0.56 2.66
C ILE A 196 -2.61 -1.22 3.90
N PRO A 197 -2.13 -2.47 3.76
CA PRO A 197 -1.44 -3.18 4.84
C PRO A 197 -0.03 -2.61 5.10
N ALA A 198 0.62 -3.07 6.16
CA ALA A 198 1.88 -2.48 6.64
C ALA A 198 3.07 -2.75 5.70
N ASP A 199 3.04 -3.86 4.96
CA ASP A 199 4.08 -4.39 4.08
C ASP A 199 4.11 -3.73 2.69
N GLU A 200 3.07 -2.98 2.33
CA GLU A 200 2.97 -2.27 1.05
C GLU A 200 3.54 -0.85 1.10
N ILE A 201 3.78 -0.27 2.29
CA ILE A 201 4.30 1.09 2.44
C ILE A 201 5.73 1.09 2.98
N LEU A 202 6.64 1.68 2.20
CA LEU A 202 8.01 1.95 2.59
C LEU A 202 8.16 3.41 3.01
N ILE A 203 8.84 3.63 4.13
CA ILE A 203 9.08 4.96 4.71
C ILE A 203 10.57 5.23 4.89
N GLY A 204 10.96 6.51 4.95
CA GLY A 204 12.37 6.88 5.09
C GLY A 204 12.87 7.06 6.52
N ASN A 205 12.00 7.20 7.51
CA ASN A 205 12.41 7.36 8.91
C ASN A 205 11.44 6.67 9.89
N ALA A 206 11.91 5.59 10.53
CA ALA A 206 11.15 4.85 11.55
C ALA A 206 10.82 5.67 12.81
N TYR A 207 11.50 6.80 13.03
CA TYR A 207 11.34 7.66 14.21
C TYR A 207 10.67 9.01 13.90
N GLU A 208 9.99 9.13 12.76
CA GLU A 208 9.12 10.26 12.46
C GLU A 208 7.68 9.79 12.42
N HIS A 209 6.92 10.07 13.47
CA HIS A 209 5.54 9.58 13.61
C HIS A 209 4.57 10.21 12.61
N ASP A 210 4.80 11.46 12.22
CA ASP A 210 3.93 12.12 11.25
C ASP A 210 4.29 11.69 9.82
N ILE A 211 3.40 10.91 9.20
CA ILE A 211 3.56 10.46 7.81
C ILE A 211 3.80 11.63 6.84
N GLN A 212 3.26 12.82 7.11
CA GLN A 212 3.44 14.00 6.25
C GLN A 212 4.84 14.61 6.36
N LYS A 213 5.63 14.23 7.37
CA LYS A 213 7.02 14.67 7.55
C LYS A 213 8.05 13.66 7.03
N GLN A 214 7.61 12.47 6.62
CA GLN A 214 8.49 11.49 5.99
C GLN A 214 9.19 12.07 4.75
N PRO A 215 10.50 11.78 4.56
CA PRO A 215 11.27 12.34 3.45
C PRO A 215 10.76 11.84 2.09
N PHE A 216 10.35 10.57 2.04
CA PHE A 216 9.70 9.92 0.91
C PHE A 216 8.71 8.87 1.43
N ILE A 217 7.83 8.42 0.54
CA ILE A 217 6.98 7.25 0.73
C ILE A 217 6.98 6.45 -0.58
N ILE A 218 7.11 5.13 -0.50
CA ILE A 218 6.87 4.25 -1.64
C ILE A 218 5.70 3.34 -1.31
N HIS A 219 4.71 3.31 -2.19
CA HIS A 219 3.59 2.39 -2.10
C HIS A 219 3.74 1.30 -3.16
N LYS A 220 3.94 0.06 -2.71
CA LYS A 220 4.15 -1.12 -3.54
C LYS A 220 2.96 -2.06 -3.40
N ARG A 221 2.40 -2.53 -4.52
CA ARG A 221 1.36 -3.56 -4.54
C ARG A 221 1.47 -4.44 -5.77
N TYR A 222 0.86 -5.62 -5.73
CA TYR A 222 0.70 -6.48 -6.90
C TYR A 222 -0.72 -6.32 -7.47
N ILE A 223 -0.82 -6.03 -8.76
CA ILE A 223 -2.10 -5.89 -9.47
C ILE A 223 -2.13 -6.81 -10.70
N SER A 224 -3.33 -7.11 -11.19
CA SER A 224 -3.46 -7.89 -12.43
C SER A 224 -2.91 -7.11 -13.63
N TYR A 225 -2.39 -7.82 -14.62
CA TYR A 225 -1.92 -7.18 -15.86
C TYR A 225 -3.01 -6.37 -16.57
N ASP A 226 -4.25 -6.85 -16.56
CA ASP A 226 -5.38 -6.14 -17.19
C ASP A 226 -5.71 -4.84 -16.44
N THR A 227 -5.69 -4.86 -15.10
CA THR A 227 -5.85 -3.65 -14.29
C THR A 227 -4.73 -2.65 -14.55
N ALA A 228 -3.48 -3.12 -14.57
CA ALA A 228 -2.33 -2.27 -14.89
C ALA A 228 -2.45 -1.68 -16.30
N LYS A 229 -2.93 -2.45 -17.27
CA LYS A 229 -3.16 -1.99 -18.64
C LYS A 229 -4.25 -0.92 -18.71
N GLY A 230 -5.31 -1.07 -17.94
CA GLY A 230 -6.37 -0.04 -17.83
C GLY A 230 -5.86 1.29 -17.29
N LEU A 231 -4.88 1.25 -16.38
CA LEU A 231 -4.26 2.42 -15.74
C LEU A 231 -3.15 3.06 -16.58
N TYR A 232 -2.20 2.27 -17.07
CA TYR A 232 -0.96 2.75 -17.70
C TYR A 232 -0.82 2.39 -19.18
N GLY A 233 -1.78 1.67 -19.78
CA GLY A 233 -1.69 1.17 -21.15
C GLY A 233 -1.61 2.25 -22.24
N HIS A 234 -1.89 3.50 -21.89
CA HIS A 234 -1.74 4.66 -22.77
C HIS A 234 -0.31 5.23 -22.77
N HIS A 235 0.55 4.77 -21.85
CA HIS A 235 1.90 5.27 -21.67
C HIS A 235 2.87 4.65 -22.69
N ALA A 236 3.83 5.43 -23.20
CA ALA A 236 4.77 4.96 -24.22
C ALA A 236 5.65 3.79 -23.74
N ASN A 237 5.94 3.73 -22.44
CA ASN A 237 6.75 2.65 -21.86
C ASN A 237 5.94 1.37 -21.56
N TRP A 238 4.63 1.34 -21.83
CA TRP A 238 3.80 0.16 -21.55
C TRP A 238 4.25 -1.09 -22.32
N ASP A 239 4.73 -0.91 -23.55
CA ASP A 239 5.16 -2.01 -24.43
C ASP A 239 6.34 -2.82 -23.87
N PHE A 240 7.05 -2.31 -22.86
CA PHE A 240 8.16 -3.00 -22.20
C PHE A 240 7.74 -3.84 -21.00
N ILE A 241 6.47 -3.79 -20.58
CA ILE A 241 5.98 -4.51 -19.41
C ILE A 241 5.60 -5.93 -19.81
N THR A 242 6.18 -6.91 -19.15
CA THR A 242 5.80 -8.32 -19.30
C THR A 242 5.44 -8.89 -17.92
N PRO A 243 4.27 -9.51 -17.73
CA PRO A 243 3.92 -10.20 -16.49
C PRO A 243 5.00 -11.21 -16.07
N GLY A 244 5.34 -11.24 -14.79
CA GLY A 244 6.37 -12.14 -14.27
C GLY A 244 7.81 -11.78 -14.62
N VAL A 245 8.06 -10.61 -15.23
CA VAL A 245 9.42 -10.12 -15.51
C VAL A 245 9.56 -8.69 -14.99
N ASN A 246 10.57 -8.47 -14.15
CA ASN A 246 10.87 -7.16 -13.57
C ASN A 246 12.18 -6.61 -14.12
N ALA A 247 12.18 -5.35 -14.54
CA ALA A 247 13.37 -4.63 -14.97
C ALA A 247 14.07 -4.02 -13.75
N ILE A 248 15.29 -4.45 -13.46
CA ILE A 248 16.09 -3.98 -12.31
C ILE A 248 17.28 -3.17 -12.79
N TYR A 249 17.51 -2.01 -12.16
CA TYR A 249 18.67 -1.17 -12.43
C TYR A 249 19.93 -1.69 -11.74
N ASN A 250 21.01 -1.87 -12.50
CA ASN A 250 22.33 -2.18 -11.98
C ASN A 250 23.21 -0.92 -11.91
N ASP A 251 23.81 -0.67 -10.75
CA ASP A 251 24.58 0.55 -10.48
C ASP A 251 26.00 0.45 -11.10
N ASP A 252 26.52 -0.76 -11.27
CA ASP A 252 27.89 -0.99 -11.75
C ASP A 252 28.08 -0.63 -13.23
N ASP A 253 27.07 -0.92 -14.06
CA ASP A 253 27.10 -0.69 -15.51
C ASP A 253 26.04 0.32 -16.00
N GLY A 254 25.13 0.75 -15.13
CA GLY A 254 24.06 1.69 -15.44
C GLY A 254 23.01 1.12 -16.42
N LEU A 255 22.89 -0.20 -16.52
CA LEU A 255 21.94 -0.89 -17.39
C LEU A 255 20.79 -1.50 -16.60
N MET A 256 19.64 -1.63 -17.27
CA MET A 256 18.50 -2.41 -16.76
C MET A 256 18.63 -3.88 -17.17
N TYR A 257 18.27 -4.79 -16.27
CA TYR A 257 18.26 -6.24 -16.48
C TYR A 257 16.88 -6.82 -16.22
N ASP A 258 16.47 -7.77 -17.04
CA ASP A 258 15.21 -8.49 -16.84
C ASP A 258 15.44 -9.62 -15.83
N VAL A 259 14.58 -9.67 -14.82
CA VAL A 259 14.66 -10.66 -13.74
C VAL A 259 13.30 -11.33 -13.60
N ASP A 260 13.29 -12.66 -13.57
CA ASP A 260 12.07 -13.43 -13.37
C ASP A 260 11.50 -13.14 -11.97
N ASP A 261 10.20 -12.86 -11.95
CA ASP A 261 9.38 -12.76 -10.76
C ASP A 261 8.60 -14.07 -10.57
N ASP A 262 8.47 -14.52 -9.32
CA ASP A 262 7.69 -15.70 -8.97
C ASP A 262 6.21 -15.53 -9.35
N ASN A 263 5.73 -14.28 -9.38
CA ASN A 263 4.37 -13.91 -9.73
C ASN A 263 4.15 -13.79 -11.25
N LYS A 264 3.98 -14.93 -11.92
CA LYS A 264 3.85 -15.00 -13.40
C LYS A 264 2.62 -14.32 -14.02
N ILE A 265 1.62 -13.98 -13.22
CA ILE A 265 0.32 -13.43 -13.69
C ILE A 265 0.14 -11.96 -13.29
N LEU A 266 0.81 -11.54 -12.21
CA LEU A 266 0.66 -10.21 -11.64
C LEU A 266 1.80 -9.31 -12.11
N VAL A 267 1.60 -8.02 -11.92
CA VAL A 267 2.63 -7.00 -12.07
C VAL A 267 2.78 -6.23 -10.76
N GLU A 268 4.01 -5.92 -10.40
CA GLU A 268 4.34 -5.07 -9.27
C GLU A 268 4.19 -3.61 -9.69
N GLU A 269 3.33 -2.87 -8.99
CA GLU A 269 3.22 -1.42 -9.11
C GLU A 269 3.87 -0.79 -7.87
N ALA A 270 4.87 0.06 -8.08
CA ALA A 270 5.52 0.84 -7.03
C ALA A 270 5.41 2.34 -7.34
N THR A 271 4.66 3.08 -6.53
CA THR A 271 4.55 4.54 -6.66
C THR A 271 5.44 5.24 -5.65
N TYR A 272 6.41 6.01 -6.13
CA TYR A 272 7.28 6.86 -5.32
C TYR A 272 6.64 8.23 -5.11
N TYR A 273 6.67 8.70 -3.87
CA TYR A 273 6.22 10.03 -3.47
C TYR A 273 7.34 10.77 -2.72
N SER A 274 7.62 12.01 -3.11
CA SER A 274 8.49 12.93 -2.36
C SER A 274 7.85 14.30 -2.24
N ARG A 275 7.46 14.67 -1.02
CA ARG A 275 6.83 15.98 -0.76
C ARG A 275 7.81 17.14 -0.93
N ARG A 276 9.09 16.93 -0.65
CA ARG A 276 10.11 17.99 -0.74
C ARG A 276 10.42 18.35 -2.19
N ASN A 277 10.48 17.35 -3.06
CA ASN A 277 10.79 17.51 -4.47
C ASN A 277 9.52 17.67 -5.33
N ASP A 278 8.33 17.61 -4.71
CA ASP A 278 7.03 17.61 -5.38
C ASP A 278 7.00 16.56 -6.50
N THR A 279 7.36 15.31 -6.16
CA THR A 279 7.53 14.22 -7.11
C THR A 279 6.57 13.07 -6.79
N GLU A 280 5.80 12.64 -7.78
CA GLU A 280 4.97 11.43 -7.76
C GLU A 280 5.22 10.63 -9.03
N VAL A 281 5.78 9.43 -8.91
CA VAL A 281 6.19 8.62 -10.05
C VAL A 281 5.80 7.16 -9.84
N PRO A 282 4.96 6.58 -10.72
CA PRO A 282 4.69 5.16 -10.75
C PRO A 282 5.75 4.40 -11.55
N PHE A 283 6.11 3.22 -11.04
CA PHE A 283 6.87 2.18 -11.73
C PHE A 283 6.00 0.93 -11.81
N VAL A 284 6.03 0.24 -12.95
CA VAL A 284 5.35 -1.05 -13.12
C VAL A 284 6.39 -2.08 -13.57
N ASN A 285 6.58 -3.14 -12.80
CA ASN A 285 7.66 -4.12 -12.99
C ASN A 285 9.04 -3.45 -13.15
N GLY A 286 9.30 -2.36 -12.42
CA GLY A 286 10.54 -1.57 -12.52
C GLY A 286 10.66 -0.68 -13.76
N VAL A 287 9.68 -0.68 -14.66
CA VAL A 287 9.61 0.23 -15.81
C VAL A 287 8.96 1.55 -15.37
N TYR A 288 9.60 2.68 -15.67
CA TYR A 288 9.12 4.01 -15.28
C TYR A 288 7.90 4.43 -16.10
N MET A 289 6.84 4.84 -15.41
CA MET A 289 5.55 5.28 -15.98
C MET A 289 5.26 6.76 -15.73
N GLY A 290 6.29 7.55 -15.40
CA GLY A 290 6.18 9.00 -15.27
C GLY A 290 6.38 9.74 -16.60
N ASN A 291 6.30 11.06 -16.53
CA ASN A 291 6.45 11.95 -17.67
C ASN A 291 7.87 11.88 -18.28
N GLU A 292 8.00 12.13 -19.59
CA GLU A 292 9.29 12.13 -20.29
C GLU A 292 10.30 13.09 -19.65
N ASN A 293 9.81 14.22 -19.14
CA ASN A 293 10.60 15.12 -18.30
C ASN A 293 10.44 14.72 -16.83
N THR A 294 11.52 14.21 -16.25
CA THR A 294 11.57 13.72 -14.86
C THR A 294 11.23 14.79 -13.82
N GLU A 295 11.53 16.06 -14.10
CA GLU A 295 11.20 17.19 -13.22
C GLU A 295 9.70 17.57 -13.27
N LYS A 296 8.94 17.05 -14.25
CA LYS A 296 7.52 17.34 -14.45
C LYS A 296 6.61 16.20 -14.00
N ASN A 297 6.90 15.66 -12.83
CA ASN A 297 6.06 14.66 -12.16
C ASN A 297 5.48 15.21 -10.84
N PRO A 298 4.70 16.31 -10.89
CA PRO A 298 4.14 16.92 -9.69
C PRO A 298 3.24 15.95 -8.92
N MET A 299 3.27 16.00 -7.59
CA MET A 299 2.29 15.26 -6.81
C MET A 299 0.87 15.74 -7.14
N THR A 300 -0.03 14.78 -7.35
CA THR A 300 -1.43 15.00 -7.67
C THR A 300 -2.20 15.47 -6.43
N HIS A 301 -1.92 14.87 -5.28
CA HIS A 301 -2.61 15.20 -4.02
C HIS A 301 -2.02 16.47 -3.38
N ARG A 302 -2.87 17.50 -3.25
CA ARG A 302 -2.46 18.83 -2.79
C ARG A 302 -3.40 19.40 -1.73
N THR A 303 -2.85 20.29 -0.93
CA THR A 303 -3.62 21.17 -0.04
C THR A 303 -4.40 22.21 -0.83
N ASN A 304 -5.39 22.85 -0.20
CA ASN A 304 -6.10 24.02 -0.75
C ASN A 304 -5.18 25.21 -1.11
N ARG A 305 -3.93 25.21 -0.62
CA ARG A 305 -2.89 26.21 -0.95
C ARG A 305 -1.95 25.74 -2.07
N GLY A 306 -2.28 24.64 -2.77
CA GLY A 306 -1.48 24.08 -3.86
C GLY A 306 -0.19 23.37 -3.43
N LYS A 307 0.05 23.20 -2.12
CA LYS A 307 1.25 22.50 -1.61
C LYS A 307 1.08 20.99 -1.68
N PRO A 308 2.12 20.22 -2.05
CA PRO A 308 2.06 18.76 -2.09
C PRO A 308 1.81 18.17 -0.71
N LYS A 309 1.02 17.10 -0.67
CA LYS A 309 0.65 16.36 0.54
C LYS A 309 0.61 14.86 0.20
N TYR A 310 1.13 13.99 1.07
CA TYR A 310 1.01 12.57 0.80
C TYR A 310 -0.47 12.14 0.86
N PRO A 311 -0.95 11.33 -0.10
CA PRO A 311 -2.34 10.87 -0.17
C PRO A 311 -2.64 9.76 0.85
N LEU A 312 -1.91 9.74 1.98
CA LEU A 312 -1.91 8.66 2.96
C LEU A 312 -2.19 9.22 4.36
N ALA A 313 -2.97 8.47 5.13
CA ALA A 313 -3.13 8.63 6.56
C ALA A 313 -2.74 7.33 7.26
N SER A 314 -1.79 7.39 8.19
CA SER A 314 -1.39 6.28 9.06
C SER A 314 -2.19 6.29 10.36
N PHE A 315 -2.55 5.12 10.85
CA PHE A 315 -3.22 4.96 12.14
C PHE A 315 -3.00 3.56 12.71
N GLY A 316 -3.25 3.42 14.02
CA GLY A 316 -3.07 2.18 14.78
C GLY A 316 -3.68 2.31 16.17
N ALA A 317 -3.65 1.22 16.95
CA ALA A 317 -4.37 1.16 18.23
C ALA A 317 -3.74 2.04 19.34
N GLU A 318 -2.44 1.93 19.59
CA GLU A 318 -1.76 2.66 20.66
C GLU A 318 -0.37 3.13 20.21
N PRO A 319 -0.05 4.44 20.32
CA PRO A 319 1.26 4.94 19.93
C PRO A 319 2.36 4.39 20.84
N VAL A 320 3.52 4.06 20.26
CA VAL A 320 4.70 3.59 20.99
C VAL A 320 5.62 4.77 21.31
N ASP A 321 6.30 4.69 22.46
CA ASP A 321 7.29 5.68 22.93
C ASP A 321 6.82 7.15 22.80
N GLY A 322 5.57 7.42 23.18
CA GLY A 322 5.01 8.78 23.17
C GLY A 322 4.98 9.43 21.78
N MET A 323 4.73 8.66 20.72
CA MET A 323 4.74 9.11 19.31
C MET A 323 6.13 9.48 18.77
N ARG A 324 7.19 8.86 19.31
CA ARG A 324 8.53 8.93 18.70
C ARG A 324 8.74 7.89 17.61
N PHE A 325 8.13 6.73 17.79
CA PHE A 325 8.19 5.65 16.81
C PHE A 325 7.02 5.77 15.82
N PHE A 326 7.27 5.42 14.56
CA PHE A 326 6.28 5.55 13.50
C PHE A 326 5.10 4.60 13.65
N ALA A 327 5.39 3.34 14.01
CA ALA A 327 4.36 2.32 14.16
C ALA A 327 3.72 2.32 15.56
N TYR A 328 2.65 1.55 15.68
CA TYR A 328 1.82 1.43 16.87
C TYR A 328 1.96 0.04 17.49
N LYS A 329 1.54 -0.05 18.75
CA LYS A 329 1.29 -1.34 19.39
C LYS A 329 -0.14 -1.76 19.06
N SER A 330 -0.29 -2.95 18.46
CA SER A 330 -1.62 -3.51 18.17
C SER A 330 -2.35 -3.88 19.47
N LEU A 331 -3.68 -3.92 19.42
CA LEU A 331 -4.48 -4.41 20.56
C LEU A 331 -4.25 -5.91 20.77
N VAL A 332 -4.02 -6.66 19.69
CA VAL A 332 -3.66 -8.08 19.75
C VAL A 332 -2.40 -8.29 20.57
N SER A 333 -1.34 -7.53 20.28
CA SER A 333 -0.08 -7.53 21.02
C SER A 333 -0.25 -7.29 22.50
N LYS A 334 -1.16 -6.38 22.86
CA LYS A 334 -1.39 -5.95 24.24
C LYS A 334 -2.20 -6.95 25.07
N LEU A 335 -2.99 -7.79 24.40
CA LEU A 335 -3.87 -8.76 25.05
C LEU A 335 -3.22 -10.13 25.27
N GLN A 336 -2.03 -10.34 24.69
CA GLN A 336 -1.12 -11.43 25.05
C GLN A 336 -0.39 -11.09 26.36
#